data_AF-A0A8K0CQZ1-F1
#
_entry.id   AF-A0A8K0CQZ1-F1
#
_cell.length_a   1.000
_cell.length_b   1.000
_cell.length_c   1.000
_cell.angle_alpha   90.00
_cell.angle_beta   90.00
_cell.angle_gamma   90.00
#
_symmetry.space_group_name_H-M   'P 1'
#
loop_
_entity.id
_entity.type
_entity.pdbx_description
1 polymer ?
#
loop_
_entity_poly.entity_id
_entity_poly.type
_entity_poly.pdbx_seq_one_letter_code
_entity_poly.pdbx_strand_id
1 'polypeptide(L)'
;NMWAQDWSSLIPLFVPKNETIDLQENLLKKNWTVHDMVLKAEDMYTSLELPKMTEKFWKNSIFEENQNTTICHGTAANLFSRDDFRMLLCAKMSMEDFYVIHHEMGHIEYYMAYQDQPYIFQDGANSAFHESIGDAVMHAVMVPQHLYRLGLLTDKNLLDKSLDQFLLLQQVLTKIPEIPFSLIIDKYRWDIFNGKLKPDMYNKVYWELNRKIRGVTWPEYRGEEYFDVGGKFHISDNTPYIR
;
A
#
# COMPACT_ATOMS: atom_id res chain seq x y z
N ASN A 1 -11.57 0.77 5.34
CA ASN A 1 -10.77 -0.28 6.00
C ASN A 1 -10.72 -0.06 7.54
N MET A 2 -9.96 -0.88 8.31
CA MET A 2 -9.90 -0.86 9.79
C MET A 2 -9.65 0.53 10.42
N TRP A 3 -8.72 1.31 9.85
CA TRP A 3 -8.37 2.64 10.36
C TRP A 3 -9.07 3.78 9.60
N ALA A 4 -10.02 3.43 8.73
CA ALA A 4 -10.68 4.31 7.77
C ALA A 4 -9.71 5.11 6.87
N GLN A 5 -8.41 4.82 6.82
CA GLN A 5 -7.44 5.57 6.01
C GLN A 5 -7.67 5.41 4.49
N ASP A 6 -8.39 4.35 4.11
CA ASP A 6 -8.85 4.05 2.75
C ASP A 6 -10.38 3.86 2.76
N TRP A 7 -11.06 4.56 1.85
CA TRP A 7 -12.53 4.56 1.67
C TRP A 7 -13.00 3.87 0.39
N SER A 8 -12.12 3.23 -0.38
CA SER A 8 -12.47 2.52 -1.63
C SER A 8 -13.54 1.44 -1.40
N SER A 9 -13.57 0.82 -0.22
CA SER A 9 -14.62 -0.13 0.17
C SER A 9 -16.03 0.48 0.24
N LEU A 10 -16.17 1.81 0.23
CA LEU A 10 -17.45 2.52 0.23
C LEU A 10 -18.03 2.75 -1.17
N ILE A 11 -17.28 2.45 -2.25
CA ILE A 11 -17.75 2.61 -3.64
C ILE A 11 -19.18 2.08 -3.87
N PRO A 12 -19.56 0.88 -3.37
CA PRO A 12 -20.91 0.34 -3.57
C PRO A 12 -22.05 1.21 -2.99
N LEU A 13 -21.74 2.18 -2.13
CA LEU A 13 -22.72 3.15 -1.60
C LEU A 13 -22.97 4.32 -2.55
N PHE A 14 -22.03 4.61 -3.46
CA PHE A 14 -22.06 5.78 -4.34
C PHE A 14 -22.35 5.42 -5.80
N VAL A 15 -21.96 4.21 -6.22
CA VAL A 15 -22.05 3.76 -7.62
C VAL A 15 -22.98 2.56 -7.71
N PRO A 16 -24.03 2.61 -8.55
CA PRO A 16 -24.90 1.47 -8.82
C PRO A 16 -24.11 0.24 -9.28
N LYS A 17 -24.50 -0.95 -8.82
CA LYS A 17 -23.78 -2.22 -9.13
C LYS A 17 -23.66 -2.52 -10.62
N ASN A 18 -24.59 -2.05 -11.45
CA ASN A 18 -24.56 -2.19 -12.90
C ASN A 18 -23.54 -1.26 -13.60
N GLU A 19 -23.01 -0.28 -12.89
CA GLU A 19 -22.00 0.69 -13.36
C GLU A 19 -20.64 0.48 -12.69
N THR A 20 -20.56 -0.38 -11.67
CA THR A 20 -19.28 -0.75 -11.04
C THR A 20 -18.52 -1.79 -11.85
N ILE A 21 -17.20 -1.60 -11.96
CA ILE A 21 -16.30 -2.62 -12.48
C ILE A 21 -15.64 -3.34 -11.31
N ASP A 22 -15.89 -4.64 -11.23
CA ASP A 22 -15.31 -5.48 -10.19
C ASP A 22 -13.96 -6.05 -10.66
N LEU A 23 -12.90 -5.27 -10.47
CA LEU A 23 -11.53 -5.71 -10.76
C LEU A 23 -11.12 -6.91 -9.91
N GLN A 24 -11.66 -7.03 -8.70
CA GLN A 24 -11.40 -8.17 -7.81
C GLN A 24 -11.98 -9.46 -8.42
N GLU A 25 -13.24 -9.44 -8.86
CA GLU A 25 -13.86 -10.59 -9.53
C GLU A 25 -13.13 -10.94 -10.84
N ASN A 26 -12.71 -9.93 -11.60
CA ASN A 26 -11.98 -10.14 -12.85
C ASN A 26 -10.60 -10.75 -12.61
N LEU A 27 -9.89 -10.33 -11.55
CA LEU A 27 -8.61 -10.92 -11.13
C LEU A 27 -8.80 -12.40 -10.75
N LEU A 28 -9.82 -12.72 -9.94
CA LEU A 28 -10.11 -14.10 -9.53
C LEU A 28 -10.42 -15.02 -10.73
N LYS A 29 -10.98 -14.48 -11.81
CA LYS A 29 -11.25 -15.23 -13.06
C LYS A 29 -9.99 -15.51 -13.89
N LYS A 30 -8.84 -14.91 -13.59
CA LYS A 30 -7.60 -15.09 -14.38
C LYS A 30 -6.91 -16.43 -14.19
N ASN A 31 -7.34 -17.25 -13.22
CA ASN A 31 -6.62 -18.45 -12.77
C ASN A 31 -5.14 -18.16 -12.45
N TRP A 32 -4.86 -16.96 -11.97
CA TRP A 32 -3.53 -16.57 -11.50
C TRP A 32 -3.31 -17.08 -10.07
N THR A 33 -2.04 -17.37 -9.78
CA THR A 33 -1.51 -17.54 -8.43
C THR A 33 -0.90 -16.23 -7.93
N VAL A 34 -0.57 -16.14 -6.64
CA VAL A 34 0.18 -14.99 -6.11
C VAL A 34 1.53 -14.85 -6.81
N HIS A 35 2.19 -15.97 -7.13
CA HIS A 35 3.43 -15.94 -7.91
C HIS A 35 3.23 -15.29 -9.29
N ASP A 36 2.09 -15.53 -9.95
CA ASP A 36 1.77 -14.86 -11.22
C ASP A 36 1.55 -13.36 -11.02
N MET A 37 0.96 -12.92 -9.90
CA MET A 37 0.84 -11.49 -9.58
C MET A 37 2.21 -10.83 -9.45
N VAL A 38 3.17 -11.48 -8.79
CA VAL A 38 4.56 -10.99 -8.68
C VAL A 38 5.24 -10.94 -10.05
N LEU A 39 5.03 -11.96 -10.90
CA LEU A 39 5.54 -11.94 -12.29
C LEU A 39 4.93 -10.80 -13.11
N LYS A 40 3.65 -10.45 -12.90
CA LYS A 40 3.00 -9.30 -13.56
C LYS A 40 3.53 -7.97 -13.05
N ALA A 41 3.89 -7.89 -11.77
CA ALA A 41 4.60 -6.72 -11.27
C ALA A 41 5.98 -6.60 -11.93
N GLU A 42 6.77 -7.67 -12.00
CA GLU A 42 8.09 -7.64 -12.66
C GLU A 42 7.97 -7.26 -14.14
N ASP A 43 6.97 -7.78 -14.85
CA ASP A 43 6.67 -7.42 -16.25
C ASP A 43 6.41 -5.92 -16.41
N MET A 44 5.69 -5.29 -15.47
CA MET A 44 5.46 -3.85 -15.48
C MET A 44 6.77 -3.06 -15.36
N TYR A 45 7.61 -3.37 -14.37
CA TYR A 45 8.88 -2.66 -14.17
C TYR A 45 9.85 -2.88 -15.34
N THR A 46 9.96 -4.12 -15.82
CA THR A 46 10.84 -4.44 -16.96
C THR A 46 10.34 -3.84 -18.28
N SER A 47 9.04 -3.57 -18.42
CA SER A 47 8.50 -2.81 -19.55
C SER A 47 8.96 -1.34 -19.59
N LEU A 48 9.43 -0.82 -18.45
CA LEU A 48 10.07 0.49 -18.31
C LEU A 48 11.60 0.41 -18.49
N GLU A 49 12.12 -0.71 -19.00
CA GLU A 49 13.56 -1.00 -19.18
C GLU A 49 14.34 -1.12 -17.86
N LEU A 50 13.64 -1.35 -16.73
CA LEU A 50 14.26 -1.68 -15.45
C LEU A 50 14.73 -3.15 -15.41
N PRO A 51 15.75 -3.47 -14.60
CA PRO A 51 16.28 -4.83 -14.52
C PRO A 51 15.26 -5.82 -13.98
N LYS A 52 15.39 -7.09 -14.38
CA LYS A 52 14.61 -8.18 -13.79
C LYS A 52 15.01 -8.43 -12.34
N MET A 53 14.08 -8.98 -11.56
CA MET A 53 14.36 -9.43 -10.20
C MET A 53 15.41 -10.54 -10.21
N THR A 54 16.25 -10.57 -9.16
CA THR A 54 17.39 -11.48 -9.08
C THR A 54 16.94 -12.92 -8.82
N GLU A 55 17.78 -13.90 -9.12
CA GLU A 55 17.48 -15.30 -8.77
C GLU A 55 17.30 -15.49 -7.25
N LYS A 56 18.05 -14.72 -6.44
CA LYS A 56 17.93 -14.74 -4.98
C LYS A 56 16.59 -14.17 -4.52
N PHE A 57 16.07 -13.14 -5.18
CA PHE A 57 14.74 -12.59 -4.89
C PHE A 57 13.68 -13.69 -5.02
N TRP A 58 13.64 -14.40 -6.15
CA TRP A 58 12.66 -15.46 -6.37
C TRP A 58 12.83 -16.65 -5.42
N LYS A 59 14.07 -16.99 -5.07
CA LYS A 59 14.39 -18.13 -4.19
C LYS A 59 14.08 -17.86 -2.72
N ASN A 60 14.32 -16.65 -2.24
CA ASN A 60 14.36 -16.34 -0.80
C ASN A 60 13.21 -15.45 -0.32
N SER A 61 12.41 -14.88 -1.22
CA SER A 61 11.22 -14.09 -0.85
C SER A 61 10.10 -14.97 -0.31
N ILE A 62 9.19 -14.35 0.45
CA ILE A 62 7.99 -14.99 0.97
C ILE A 62 6.81 -14.21 0.42
N PHE A 63 6.05 -14.82 -0.49
CA PHE A 63 4.89 -14.18 -1.12
C PHE A 63 3.54 -14.65 -0.53
N GLU A 64 3.50 -15.82 0.09
CA GLU A 64 2.29 -16.39 0.66
C GLU A 64 2.53 -16.80 2.11
N GLU A 65 1.46 -16.82 2.90
CA GLU A 65 1.51 -17.29 4.29
C GLU A 65 1.97 -18.76 4.34
N ASN A 66 2.96 -19.04 5.19
CA ASN A 66 3.47 -20.38 5.43
C ASN A 66 3.70 -20.60 6.93
N GLN A 67 4.08 -21.82 7.33
CA GLN A 67 4.26 -22.19 8.74
C GLN A 67 5.31 -21.36 9.49
N ASN A 68 6.23 -20.72 8.78
CA ASN A 68 7.29 -19.88 9.35
C ASN A 68 6.99 -18.38 9.23
N THR A 69 5.84 -17.99 8.67
CA THR A 69 5.52 -16.58 8.47
C THR A 69 5.03 -15.96 9.78
N THR A 70 5.83 -15.07 10.36
CA THR A 70 5.53 -14.42 11.64
C THR A 70 4.97 -12.99 11.48
N ILE A 71 5.25 -12.34 10.35
CA ILE A 71 4.82 -10.96 10.07
C ILE A 71 4.27 -10.92 8.64
N CYS A 72 3.04 -10.45 8.48
CA CYS A 72 2.32 -10.41 7.20
C CYS A 72 2.18 -9.00 6.60
N HIS A 73 2.73 -7.97 7.25
CA HIS A 73 2.76 -6.64 6.65
C HIS A 73 3.75 -6.64 5.48
N GLY A 74 3.31 -6.19 4.31
CA GLY A 74 4.16 -6.09 3.12
C GLY A 74 5.45 -5.34 3.45
N THR A 75 6.58 -5.98 3.17
CA THR A 75 7.91 -5.43 3.46
C THR A 75 8.91 -5.85 2.39
N ALA A 76 9.59 -4.88 1.81
CA ALA A 76 10.77 -5.07 0.99
C ALA A 76 12.06 -4.91 1.81
N ALA A 77 12.97 -5.88 1.70
CA ALA A 77 14.21 -5.94 2.47
C ALA A 77 15.45 -5.94 1.57
N ASN A 78 16.39 -5.05 1.88
CA ASN A 78 17.77 -5.09 1.39
C ASN A 78 18.64 -5.80 2.42
N LEU A 79 19.28 -6.92 2.05
CA LEU A 79 20.10 -7.72 2.96
C LEU A 79 21.56 -7.25 3.01
N PHE A 80 21.89 -6.14 2.34
CA PHE A 80 23.23 -5.55 2.22
C PHE A 80 24.29 -6.54 1.69
N SER A 81 23.82 -7.58 1.02
CA SER A 81 24.60 -8.57 0.29
C SER A 81 24.28 -8.44 -1.18
N ARG A 82 25.29 -8.65 -2.03
CA ARG A 82 25.16 -8.47 -3.47
C ARG A 82 24.00 -9.32 -4.02
N ASP A 83 23.09 -8.64 -4.70
CA ASP A 83 21.92 -9.19 -5.38
C ASP A 83 20.90 -9.90 -4.46
N ASP A 84 20.97 -9.72 -3.13
CA ASP A 84 20.05 -10.33 -2.16
C ASP A 84 19.04 -9.29 -1.65
N PHE A 85 17.92 -9.22 -2.38
CA PHE A 85 16.76 -8.41 -2.06
C PHE A 85 15.55 -9.33 -1.92
N ARG A 86 14.66 -9.03 -0.98
CA ARG A 86 13.54 -9.94 -0.66
C ARG A 86 12.27 -9.18 -0.43
N MET A 87 11.17 -9.75 -0.90
CA MET A 87 9.83 -9.31 -0.60
C MET A 87 9.20 -10.27 0.39
N LEU A 88 8.68 -9.74 1.49
CA LEU A 88 8.07 -10.50 2.58
C LEU A 88 6.64 -10.02 2.75
N LEU A 89 5.69 -10.88 2.39
CA LEU A 89 4.26 -10.58 2.46
C LEU A 89 3.44 -11.87 2.57
N CYS A 90 2.16 -11.73 2.95
CA CYS A 90 1.18 -12.80 2.99
C CYS A 90 0.05 -12.50 1.99
N ALA A 91 0.41 -12.38 0.70
CA ALA A 91 -0.57 -11.99 -0.31
C ALA A 91 -1.62 -13.06 -0.48
N LYS A 92 -2.81 -12.59 -0.85
CA LYS A 92 -3.93 -13.37 -1.34
C LYS A 92 -4.20 -12.92 -2.77
N MET A 93 -5.05 -13.67 -3.47
CA MET A 93 -5.55 -13.28 -4.79
C MET A 93 -6.52 -12.09 -4.65
N SER A 94 -5.99 -10.89 -4.45
CA SER A 94 -6.75 -9.67 -4.27
C SER A 94 -6.15 -8.46 -4.99
N MET A 95 -6.99 -7.49 -5.37
CA MET A 95 -6.51 -6.23 -5.95
C MET A 95 -5.74 -5.38 -4.94
N GLU A 96 -6.04 -5.51 -3.65
CA GLU A 96 -5.28 -4.88 -2.56
C GLU A 96 -3.86 -5.45 -2.51
N ASP A 97 -3.71 -6.77 -2.53
CA ASP A 97 -2.38 -7.41 -2.54
C ASP A 97 -1.66 -7.21 -3.88
N PHE A 98 -2.41 -7.09 -5.00
CA PHE A 98 -1.82 -6.72 -6.30
C PHE A 98 -1.17 -5.34 -6.24
N TYR A 99 -1.83 -4.38 -5.59
CA TYR A 99 -1.27 -3.07 -5.29
C TYR A 99 -0.02 -3.18 -4.40
N VAL A 100 -0.10 -3.91 -3.28
CA VAL A 100 1.01 -4.07 -2.33
C VAL A 100 2.23 -4.67 -3.01
N ILE A 101 2.05 -5.70 -3.86
CA ILE A 101 3.16 -6.31 -4.61
C ILE A 101 3.85 -5.28 -5.51
N HIS A 102 3.10 -4.42 -6.21
CA HIS A 102 3.71 -3.36 -7.03
C HIS A 102 4.43 -2.31 -6.18
N HIS A 103 3.84 -1.94 -5.03
CA HIS A 103 4.46 -1.02 -4.08
C HIS A 103 5.80 -1.57 -3.58
N GLU A 104 5.80 -2.80 -3.04
CA GLU A 104 7.00 -3.45 -2.50
C GLU A 104 8.06 -3.70 -3.58
N MET A 105 7.65 -4.02 -4.82
CA MET A 105 8.60 -4.18 -5.91
C MET A 105 9.31 -2.86 -6.27
N GLY A 106 8.66 -1.71 -6.07
CA GLY A 106 9.27 -0.40 -6.24
C GLY A 106 10.44 -0.17 -5.28
N HIS A 107 10.31 -0.62 -4.02
CA HIS A 107 11.42 -0.61 -3.06
C HIS A 107 12.57 -1.50 -3.52
N ILE A 108 12.28 -2.69 -4.04
CA ILE A 108 13.29 -3.64 -4.53
C ILE A 108 14.07 -3.08 -5.73
N GLU A 109 13.37 -2.49 -6.70
CA GLU A 109 14.00 -1.82 -7.84
C GLU A 109 14.88 -0.65 -7.38
N TYR A 110 14.43 0.10 -6.37
CA TYR A 110 15.24 1.18 -5.82
C TYR A 110 16.52 0.63 -5.15
N TYR A 111 16.41 -0.46 -4.38
CA TYR A 111 17.56 -1.15 -3.80
C TYR A 111 18.56 -1.61 -4.86
N MET A 112 18.07 -2.18 -5.95
CA MET A 112 18.90 -2.63 -7.08
C MET A 112 19.61 -1.45 -7.75
N ALA A 113 18.91 -0.33 -7.96
CA ALA A 113 19.45 0.84 -8.65
C ALA A 113 20.63 1.50 -7.93
N TYR A 114 20.64 1.50 -6.59
CA TYR A 114 21.74 2.07 -5.80
C TYR A 114 22.69 1.04 -5.19
N GLN A 115 22.60 -0.25 -5.56
CA GLN A 115 23.40 -1.33 -4.95
C GLN A 115 24.92 -1.06 -4.97
N ASP A 116 25.40 -0.36 -5.99
CA ASP A 116 26.83 -0.06 -6.16
C ASP A 116 27.28 1.23 -5.42
N GLN A 117 26.37 1.93 -4.75
CA GLN A 117 26.74 3.06 -3.88
C GLN A 117 27.45 2.58 -2.61
N PRO A 118 28.31 3.42 -1.99
CA PRO A 118 28.84 3.13 -0.65
C PRO A 118 27.70 2.85 0.33
N TYR A 119 27.87 1.91 1.26
CA TYR A 119 26.79 1.44 2.15
C TYR A 119 26.01 2.55 2.86
N ILE A 120 26.66 3.65 3.25
CA ILE A 120 25.99 4.79 3.92
C ILE A 120 25.05 5.59 2.99
N PHE A 121 25.15 5.40 1.68
CA PHE A 121 24.33 6.06 0.66
C PHE A 121 23.37 5.09 -0.05
N GLN A 122 23.24 3.84 0.44
CA GLN A 122 22.28 2.86 -0.08
C GLN A 122 20.89 3.06 0.54
N ASP A 123 20.37 4.26 0.40
CA ASP A 123 19.06 4.68 0.91
C ASP A 123 18.43 5.70 -0.06
N GLY A 124 17.14 5.95 0.10
CA GLY A 124 16.43 6.99 -0.62
C GLY A 124 17.00 8.37 -0.37
N ALA A 125 16.74 9.30 -1.29
CA ALA A 125 17.02 10.71 -1.06
C ALA A 125 16.36 11.23 0.24
N ASN A 126 15.18 10.67 0.56
CA ASN A 126 14.53 10.68 1.85
C ASN A 126 13.49 9.53 1.88
N SER A 127 12.85 9.30 3.04
CA SER A 127 11.85 8.23 3.19
C SER A 127 10.68 8.33 2.20
N ALA A 128 10.29 9.55 1.81
CA ALA A 128 9.18 9.75 0.87
C ALA A 128 9.52 9.27 -0.55
N PHE A 129 10.78 9.41 -0.97
CA PHE A 129 11.21 8.86 -2.26
C PHE A 129 11.04 7.35 -2.29
N HIS A 130 11.40 6.64 -1.22
CA HIS A 130 11.21 5.19 -1.13
C HIS A 130 9.75 4.77 -1.31
N GLU A 131 8.84 5.39 -0.57
CA GLU A 131 7.41 5.03 -0.65
C GLU A 131 6.76 5.47 -1.97
N SER A 132 7.29 6.49 -2.64
CA SER A 132 6.67 7.07 -3.83
C SER A 132 6.89 6.29 -5.12
N ILE A 133 8.00 5.55 -5.26
CA ILE A 133 8.36 4.91 -6.54
C ILE A 133 7.33 3.85 -6.94
N GLY A 134 7.05 2.91 -6.04
CA GLY A 134 6.09 1.84 -6.31
C GLY A 134 4.68 2.39 -6.53
N ASP A 135 4.28 3.37 -5.73
CA ASP A 135 3.01 4.08 -5.87
C ASP A 135 2.88 4.84 -7.20
N ALA A 136 3.96 5.45 -7.68
CA ALA A 136 3.99 6.13 -8.97
C ALA A 136 3.79 5.15 -10.13
N VAL A 137 4.46 3.99 -10.09
CA VAL A 137 4.27 2.92 -11.08
C VAL A 137 2.83 2.39 -11.05
N MET A 138 2.22 2.31 -9.86
CA MET A 138 0.83 1.86 -9.74
C MET A 138 -0.16 2.75 -10.51
N HIS A 139 0.11 4.04 -10.68
CA HIS A 139 -0.72 4.89 -11.55
C HIS A 139 -0.73 4.40 -13.00
N ALA A 140 0.42 3.93 -13.51
CA ALA A 140 0.51 3.34 -14.83
C ALA A 140 -0.13 1.93 -14.87
N VAL A 141 -0.07 1.17 -13.77
CA VAL A 141 -0.73 -0.15 -13.68
C VAL A 141 -2.26 -0.02 -13.79
N MET A 142 -2.83 1.02 -13.17
CA MET A 142 -4.27 1.23 -13.07
C MET A 142 -4.91 1.91 -14.30
N VAL A 143 -4.12 2.35 -15.29
CA VAL A 143 -4.71 2.93 -16.50
C VAL A 143 -5.54 1.89 -17.26
N PRO A 144 -6.70 2.26 -17.82
CA PRO A 144 -7.59 1.35 -18.55
C PRO A 144 -6.89 0.46 -19.58
N GLN A 145 -5.97 1.04 -20.35
CA GLN A 145 -5.27 0.34 -21.43
C GLN A 145 -4.37 -0.78 -20.88
N HIS A 146 -3.74 -0.57 -19.72
CA HIS A 146 -2.92 -1.59 -19.09
C HIS A 146 -3.79 -2.70 -18.48
N LEU A 147 -4.83 -2.34 -17.73
CA LEU A 147 -5.79 -3.30 -17.18
C LEU A 147 -6.45 -4.15 -18.28
N TYR A 148 -6.71 -3.57 -19.45
CA TYR A 148 -7.18 -4.30 -20.63
C TYR A 148 -6.13 -5.26 -21.19
N ARG A 149 -4.84 -4.89 -21.25
CA ARG A 149 -3.75 -5.80 -21.68
C ARG A 149 -3.57 -6.98 -20.72
N LEU A 150 -3.77 -6.76 -19.42
CA LEU A 150 -3.87 -7.82 -18.42
C LEU A 150 -5.18 -8.64 -18.56
N GLY A 151 -6.12 -8.14 -19.37
CA GLY A 151 -7.47 -8.65 -19.58
C GLY A 151 -8.36 -8.59 -18.35
N LEU A 152 -8.05 -7.69 -17.41
CA LEU A 152 -8.88 -7.34 -16.26
C LEU A 152 -10.03 -6.41 -16.67
N LEU A 153 -9.96 -5.83 -17.86
CA LEU A 153 -11.04 -5.11 -18.52
C LEU A 153 -11.37 -5.77 -19.87
N THR A 154 -12.59 -5.54 -20.35
CA THR A 154 -13.09 -5.99 -21.67
C THR A 154 -13.20 -4.83 -22.65
N ASP A 155 -13.38 -5.12 -23.94
CA ASP A 155 -13.64 -4.10 -24.97
C ASP A 155 -14.84 -3.22 -24.60
N LYS A 156 -15.88 -3.83 -24.02
CA LYS A 156 -17.07 -3.10 -23.56
C LYS A 156 -16.72 -2.07 -22.49
N ASN A 157 -15.82 -2.41 -21.56
CA ASN A 157 -15.39 -1.47 -20.54
C ASN A 157 -14.64 -0.28 -21.15
N LEU A 158 -13.74 -0.52 -22.12
CA LEU A 158 -12.98 0.55 -22.77
C LEU A 158 -13.85 1.53 -23.58
N LEU A 159 -15.00 1.06 -24.07
CA LEU A 159 -15.96 1.90 -24.80
C LEU A 159 -16.90 2.67 -23.85
N ASP A 160 -16.88 2.36 -22.55
CA ASP A 160 -17.71 3.01 -21.56
C ASP A 160 -17.11 4.35 -21.14
N LYS A 161 -17.85 5.43 -21.40
CA LYS A 161 -17.43 6.80 -21.05
C LYS A 161 -17.39 7.05 -19.54
N SER A 162 -18.03 6.20 -18.73
CA SER A 162 -18.02 6.30 -17.27
C SER A 162 -16.82 5.63 -16.61
N LEU A 163 -16.06 4.80 -17.35
CA LEU A 163 -14.90 4.06 -16.83
C LEU A 163 -13.87 4.99 -16.15
N ASP A 164 -13.50 6.07 -16.83
CA ASP A 164 -12.51 7.01 -16.31
C ASP A 164 -12.99 7.68 -15.01
N GLN A 165 -14.29 8.04 -14.95
CA GLN A 165 -14.88 8.63 -13.73
C GLN A 165 -14.88 7.64 -12.57
N PHE A 166 -15.19 6.36 -12.85
CA PHE A 166 -15.17 5.29 -11.86
C PHE A 166 -13.75 5.06 -11.30
N LEU A 167 -12.75 4.93 -12.18
CA LEU A 167 -11.35 4.75 -11.76
C LEU A 167 -10.82 5.96 -10.99
N LEU A 168 -11.18 7.18 -11.40
CA LEU A 168 -10.86 8.40 -10.66
C LEU A 168 -11.51 8.43 -9.28
N LEU A 169 -12.78 8.02 -9.16
CA LEU A 169 -13.45 7.92 -7.87
C LEU A 169 -12.74 6.90 -6.96
N GLN A 170 -12.33 5.75 -7.50
CA GLN A 170 -11.56 4.75 -6.77
C GLN A 170 -10.22 5.33 -6.26
N GLN A 171 -9.50 6.05 -7.12
CA GLN A 171 -8.26 6.70 -6.75
C GLN A 171 -8.47 7.77 -5.67
N VAL A 172 -9.51 8.59 -5.80
CA VAL A 172 -9.86 9.63 -4.81
C VAL A 172 -10.15 9.01 -3.45
N LEU A 173 -10.97 7.96 -3.40
CA LEU A 173 -11.33 7.29 -2.16
C LEU A 173 -10.16 6.54 -1.50
N THR A 174 -9.13 6.21 -2.26
CA THR A 174 -7.91 5.58 -1.75
C THR A 174 -6.90 6.63 -1.26
N LYS A 175 -6.65 7.68 -2.05
CA LYS A 175 -5.54 8.62 -1.79
C LYS A 175 -5.92 9.83 -0.94
N ILE A 176 -7.13 10.38 -1.11
CA ILE A 176 -7.52 11.61 -0.39
C ILE A 176 -7.73 11.38 1.11
N PRO A 177 -8.38 10.27 1.57
CA PRO A 177 -8.54 10.01 3.00
C PRO A 177 -7.24 9.67 3.72
N GLU A 178 -6.22 9.17 3.01
CA GLU A 178 -4.90 8.85 3.57
C GLU A 178 -4.14 10.13 3.98
N ILE A 179 -4.21 11.22 3.19
CA ILE A 179 -3.49 12.47 3.47
C ILE A 179 -3.76 13.03 4.88
N PRO A 180 -5.02 13.26 5.32
CA PRO A 180 -5.27 13.72 6.68
C PRO A 180 -4.97 12.64 7.72
N PHE A 181 -5.13 11.35 7.39
CA PHE A 181 -4.81 10.26 8.31
C PHE A 181 -3.31 10.24 8.62
N SER A 182 -2.46 10.30 7.60
CA SER A 182 -1.00 10.28 7.74
C SER A 182 -0.49 11.46 8.55
N LEU A 183 -1.04 12.65 8.29
CA LEU A 183 -0.76 13.86 9.07
C LEU A 183 -1.12 13.68 10.55
N ILE A 184 -2.28 13.09 10.87
CA ILE A 184 -2.72 12.88 12.26
C ILE A 184 -1.73 11.98 13.00
N ILE A 185 -1.31 10.86 12.39
CA ILE A 185 -0.46 9.85 13.04
C ILE A 185 0.86 10.44 13.51
N ASP A 186 1.60 11.12 12.64
CA ASP A 186 2.89 11.67 13.04
C ASP A 186 2.78 12.98 13.83
N LYS A 187 1.74 13.80 13.59
CA LYS A 187 1.44 14.92 14.48
C LYS A 187 1.21 14.46 15.91
N TYR A 188 0.47 13.38 16.08
CA TYR A 188 0.20 12.75 17.36
C TYR A 188 1.48 12.24 18.02
N ARG A 189 2.31 11.47 17.29
CA ARG A 189 3.59 10.95 17.79
C ARG A 189 4.57 12.07 18.16
N TRP A 190 4.67 13.12 17.35
CA TRP A 190 5.53 14.26 17.67
C TRP A 190 5.14 14.95 18.96
N ASP A 191 3.83 15.12 19.21
CA ASP A 191 3.34 15.68 20.48
C ASP A 191 3.63 14.76 21.67
N ILE A 192 3.71 13.43 21.47
CA ILE A 192 4.20 12.50 22.51
C ILE A 192 5.70 12.68 22.73
N PHE A 193 6.50 12.62 21.66
CA PHE A 193 7.97 12.63 21.73
C PHE A 193 8.53 13.95 22.27
N ASN A 194 7.88 15.08 21.98
CA ASN A 194 8.27 16.38 22.53
C ASN A 194 7.74 16.61 23.97
N GLY A 195 7.03 15.64 24.54
CA GLY A 195 6.54 15.65 25.92
C GLY A 195 5.30 16.50 26.17
N LYS A 196 4.69 17.10 25.13
CA LYS A 196 3.47 17.91 25.21
C LYS A 196 2.23 17.06 25.50
N LEU A 197 2.15 15.86 24.95
CA LEU A 197 1.08 14.90 25.17
C LEU A 197 1.50 13.87 26.22
N LYS A 198 0.70 13.78 27.30
CA LYS A 198 0.93 12.85 28.41
C LYS A 198 0.06 11.58 28.27
N PRO A 199 0.48 10.44 28.85
CA PRO A 199 -0.22 9.15 28.71
C PRO A 199 -1.70 9.15 29.07
N ASP A 200 -2.10 9.98 30.04
CA ASP A 200 -3.49 10.14 30.51
C ASP A 200 -4.41 10.87 29.52
N MET A 201 -3.89 11.23 28.34
CA MET A 201 -4.60 11.95 27.28
C MET A 201 -4.39 11.32 25.90
N TYR A 202 -3.73 10.16 25.84
CA TYR A 202 -3.33 9.52 24.59
C TYR A 202 -4.52 9.20 23.70
N ASN A 203 -5.58 8.62 24.24
CA ASN A 203 -6.69 8.18 23.41
C ASN A 203 -7.61 9.35 23.04
N LYS A 204 -7.90 10.23 24.00
CA LYS A 204 -8.70 11.44 23.78
C LYS A 204 -8.11 12.32 22.69
N VAL A 205 -6.81 12.63 22.76
CA VAL A 205 -6.18 13.50 21.76
C VAL A 205 -6.11 12.84 20.39
N TYR A 206 -5.86 11.52 20.32
CA TYR A 206 -5.94 10.78 19.05
C TYR A 206 -7.31 10.97 18.38
N TRP A 207 -8.40 10.80 19.12
CA TRP A 207 -9.74 10.96 18.58
C TRP A 207 -10.17 12.40 18.34
N GLU A 208 -9.70 13.37 19.15
CA GLU A 208 -9.90 14.79 18.89
C GLU A 208 -9.27 15.20 17.54
N LEU A 209 -8.06 14.72 17.24
CA LEU A 209 -7.40 14.93 15.96
C LEU A 209 -8.19 14.29 14.81
N ASN A 210 -8.66 13.04 14.97
CA ASN A 210 -9.50 12.38 13.97
C ASN A 210 -10.80 13.17 13.70
N ARG A 211 -11.49 13.63 14.75
CA ARG A 211 -12.72 14.42 14.58
C ARG A 211 -12.45 15.74 13.89
N LYS A 212 -11.39 16.45 14.31
CA LYS A 212 -11.10 17.81 13.84
C LYS A 212 -10.56 17.85 12.40
N ILE A 213 -9.68 16.91 12.04
CA ILE A 213 -8.93 16.98 10.77
C ILE A 213 -9.62 16.19 9.66
N ARG A 214 -10.17 15.01 9.97
CA ARG A 214 -10.76 14.12 8.97
C ARG A 214 -12.26 13.87 9.14
N GLY A 215 -12.89 14.45 10.16
CA GLY A 215 -14.33 14.30 10.40
C GLY A 215 -14.76 12.89 10.84
N VAL A 216 -13.84 12.05 11.35
CA VAL A 216 -14.12 10.69 11.80
C VAL A 216 -14.15 10.64 13.32
N THR A 217 -15.11 9.90 13.89
CA THR A 217 -15.22 9.69 15.34
C THR A 217 -15.38 8.21 15.65
N TRP A 218 -15.14 7.84 16.90
CA TRP A 218 -15.41 6.50 17.40
C TRP A 218 -16.89 6.11 17.22
N PRO A 219 -17.21 4.83 16.94
CA PRO A 219 -18.59 4.37 16.89
C PRO A 219 -19.23 4.32 18.29
N GLU A 220 -18.43 4.07 19.33
CA GLU A 220 -18.81 4.04 20.74
C GLU A 220 -17.75 4.73 21.59
N TYR A 221 -18.11 5.30 22.74
CA TYR A 221 -17.16 6.06 23.57
C TYR A 221 -15.93 5.22 23.96
N ARG A 222 -14.74 5.78 23.74
CA ARG A 222 -13.44 5.17 24.07
C ARG A 222 -12.71 6.05 25.08
N GLY A 223 -12.59 5.60 26.33
CA GLY A 223 -11.81 6.28 27.35
C GLY A 223 -10.30 6.07 27.22
N GLU A 224 -9.55 6.45 28.25
CA GLU A 224 -8.08 6.34 28.32
C GLU A 224 -7.60 4.95 28.75
N GLU A 225 -8.52 4.05 29.12
CA GLU A 225 -8.23 2.62 29.28
C GLU A 225 -7.85 1.93 27.96
N TYR A 226 -8.06 2.61 26.83
CA TYR A 226 -7.72 2.14 25.50
C TYR A 226 -6.55 2.91 24.90
N PHE A 227 -5.87 2.26 23.95
CA PHE A 227 -4.82 2.88 23.14
C PHE A 227 -5.07 2.59 21.66
N ASP A 228 -6.09 3.24 21.09
CA ASP A 228 -6.62 2.91 19.74
C ASP A 228 -5.58 3.05 18.64
N VAL A 229 -4.76 4.10 18.72
CA VAL A 229 -3.65 4.35 17.80
C VAL A 229 -2.63 3.20 17.83
N GLY A 230 -2.46 2.51 18.95
CA GLY A 230 -1.59 1.33 19.08
C GLY A 230 -2.05 0.13 18.26
N GLY A 231 -3.30 0.11 17.81
CA GLY A 231 -3.81 -0.90 16.87
C GLY A 231 -3.32 -0.71 15.44
N LYS A 232 -2.57 0.37 15.13
CA LYS A 232 -1.97 0.60 13.82
C LYS A 232 -0.54 0.04 13.79
N PHE A 233 -0.23 -0.78 12.79
CA PHE A 233 1.07 -1.44 12.61
C PHE A 233 2.26 -0.49 12.82
N HIS A 234 2.31 0.64 12.11
CA HIS A 234 3.41 1.61 12.18
C HIS A 234 3.64 2.20 13.58
N ILE A 235 2.61 2.21 14.44
CA ILE A 235 2.74 2.67 15.82
C ILE A 235 3.41 1.60 16.68
N SER A 236 2.97 0.34 16.60
CA SER A 236 3.55 -0.76 17.37
C SER A 236 4.94 -1.18 16.86
N ASP A 237 5.18 -1.03 15.57
CA ASP A 237 6.45 -1.31 14.90
C ASP A 237 7.45 -0.13 14.96
N ASN A 238 7.00 1.03 15.45
CA ASN A 238 7.77 2.27 15.52
C ASN A 238 8.31 2.78 14.16
N THR A 239 7.59 2.50 13.07
CA THR A 239 7.92 3.00 11.73
C THR A 239 7.37 4.43 11.54
N PRO A 240 8.17 5.42 11.10
CA PRO A 240 7.70 6.77 10.74
C PRO A 240 6.53 6.75 9.76
N TYR A 241 5.54 7.64 9.91
CA TYR A 241 4.35 7.65 9.06
C TYR A 241 4.33 8.80 8.04
N ILE A 242 5.07 9.88 8.30
CA ILE A 242 5.29 11.00 7.40
C ILE A 242 6.35 10.59 6.37
N ARG A 243 5.91 9.74 5.44
CA ARG A 243 6.68 9.22 4.33
C ARG A 243 5.80 9.31 3.09
#